data_AF-Q18I99-F1
#
_entry.id   AF-Q18I99-F1
#
_cell.length_a   1.000
_cell.length_b   1.000
_cell.length_c   1.000
_cell.angle_alpha   90.00
_cell.angle_beta   90.00
_cell.angle_gamma   90.00
#
_symmetry.space_group_name_H-M   'P 1'
#
loop_
_entity.id
_entity.type
_entity.pdbx_description
1 polymer ?
#
loop_
_entity_poly.entity_id
_entity_poly.type
_entity_poly.pdbx_seq_one_letter_code
_entity_poly.pdbx_strand_id
1 'polypeptide(L)'
;MSSHPSNVDAVSGTPRIVHISDLHGYLTDTRSALTAIGDSDTDQYPPLVRSDDDGRLHWAGNEYILIVNGDVVDRGPASKECMELVWRLQREAPPGRVRYHLGNHELAILLPSFVHWPQAYSTTLDTDEQRAFLTRVAEGDVTVAYEGYEYTYSHAGRNEAFEAADVNAQIQAAASELLTDGLSQSIQKRIASNYATICQLGRNGGRGADAGLCWMDFTHLEPSAPPQIVGHSKRVKPVRKGNVVCGNVIRANNATPGGEGVLIEEPNGNGLTAIRRSPDDGVLVTEDV
;
A
#
# COMPACT_ATOMS: atom_id res chain seq x y z
N MET A 1 -14.02 -0.03 19.26
CA MET A 1 -13.15 0.56 18.21
C MET A 1 -13.67 0.08 16.86
N SER A 2 -13.62 0.92 15.82
CA SER A 2 -13.95 0.49 14.44
C SER A 2 -13.04 -0.68 14.04
N SER A 3 -13.53 -1.67 13.30
CA SER A 3 -12.69 -2.76 12.76
C SER A 3 -11.71 -2.23 11.70
N HIS A 4 -12.02 -1.09 11.09
CA HIS A 4 -11.23 -0.44 10.04
C HIS A 4 -11.03 1.05 10.37
N PRO A 5 -10.20 1.40 11.39
CA PRO A 5 -9.90 2.80 11.70
C PRO A 5 -9.23 3.50 10.50
N SER A 6 -9.57 4.76 10.22
CA SER A 6 -8.92 5.53 9.15
C SER A 6 -7.70 6.33 9.63
N ASN A 7 -7.46 6.38 10.95
CA ASN A 7 -6.38 7.12 11.58
C ASN A 7 -5.76 6.35 12.76
N VAL A 8 -4.53 6.72 13.11
CA VAL A 8 -3.78 6.13 14.23
C VAL A 8 -4.40 6.42 15.59
N ASP A 9 -5.04 7.57 15.76
CA ASP A 9 -5.68 7.95 17.03
C ASP A 9 -6.85 7.03 17.41
N ALA A 10 -7.43 6.33 16.45
CA ALA A 10 -8.49 5.34 16.66
C ALA A 10 -7.95 3.94 17.04
N VAL A 11 -6.63 3.75 17.06
CA VAL A 11 -5.96 2.49 17.46
C VAL A 11 -5.40 2.65 18.88
N SER A 12 -5.48 1.59 19.69
CA SER A 12 -4.95 1.60 21.05
C SER A 12 -3.41 1.68 21.08
N GLY A 13 -2.88 2.46 22.03
CA GLY A 13 -1.44 2.56 22.29
C GLY A 13 -0.77 3.66 21.46
N THR A 14 0.56 3.59 21.34
CA THR A 14 1.37 4.49 20.51
C THR A 14 2.22 3.68 19.53
N PRO A 15 1.56 3.01 18.57
CA PRO A 15 2.24 2.09 17.68
C PRO A 15 3.13 2.81 16.66
N ARG A 16 4.28 2.24 16.35
CA ARG A 16 5.01 2.61 15.14
C ARG A 16 4.23 2.18 13.90
N ILE A 17 4.25 3.02 12.87
CA ILE A 17 3.57 2.73 11.61
C ILE A 17 4.62 2.34 10.57
N VAL A 18 4.57 1.11 10.11
CA VAL A 18 5.43 0.54 9.08
C VAL A 18 4.76 0.69 7.72
N HIS A 19 5.47 1.22 6.73
CA HIS A 19 5.02 1.36 5.36
C HIS A 19 5.86 0.49 4.42
N ILE A 20 5.14 -0.25 3.57
CA ILE A 20 5.68 -1.02 2.44
C ILE A 20 4.77 -0.78 1.24
N SER A 21 5.32 -0.72 0.02
CA SER A 21 4.54 -0.37 -1.18
C SER A 21 5.02 -1.14 -2.40
N ASP A 22 4.11 -1.34 -3.36
CA ASP A 22 4.39 -1.86 -4.70
C ASP A 22 5.12 -3.21 -4.67
N LEU A 23 4.53 -4.17 -3.96
CA LEU A 23 5.07 -5.53 -3.83
C LEU A 23 5.11 -6.22 -5.19
N HIS A 24 4.15 -5.95 -6.08
CA HIS A 24 4.14 -6.38 -7.48
C HIS A 24 4.45 -7.88 -7.66
N GLY A 25 3.90 -8.76 -6.81
CA GLY A 25 4.18 -10.19 -6.88
C GLY A 25 5.65 -10.59 -6.66
N TYR A 26 6.51 -9.68 -6.18
CA TYR A 26 7.90 -9.93 -5.79
C TYR A 26 7.94 -10.46 -4.35
N LEU A 27 7.47 -11.70 -4.18
CA LEU A 27 7.28 -12.30 -2.86
C LEU A 27 8.59 -12.40 -2.06
N THR A 28 9.69 -12.77 -2.70
CA THR A 28 11.00 -12.89 -2.03
C THR A 28 11.44 -11.55 -1.46
N ASP A 29 11.45 -10.50 -2.26
CA ASP A 29 11.83 -9.15 -1.83
C ASP A 29 10.86 -8.61 -0.76
N THR A 30 9.55 -8.91 -0.90
CA THR A 30 8.55 -8.54 0.11
C THR A 30 8.86 -9.19 1.45
N ARG A 31 9.16 -10.49 1.47
CA ARG A 31 9.52 -11.20 2.70
C ARG A 31 10.81 -10.66 3.29
N SER A 32 11.80 -10.40 2.43
CA SER A 32 13.08 -9.83 2.82
C SER A 32 12.93 -8.45 3.48
N ALA A 33 12.10 -7.58 2.89
CA ALA A 33 11.80 -6.25 3.42
C ALA A 33 11.07 -6.30 4.78
N LEU A 34 10.10 -7.19 4.94
CA LEU A 34 9.33 -7.31 6.20
C LEU A 34 10.16 -7.93 7.33
N THR A 35 11.04 -8.88 7.01
CA THR A 35 11.92 -9.55 7.99
C THR A 35 13.13 -8.70 8.36
N ALA A 36 13.53 -7.73 7.53
CA ALA A 36 14.57 -6.76 7.90
C ALA A 36 14.25 -6.02 9.21
N ILE A 37 12.95 -5.86 9.53
CA ILE A 37 12.49 -5.42 10.84
C ILE A 37 12.64 -6.59 11.82
N GLY A 38 13.56 -6.46 12.78
CA GLY A 38 13.91 -7.51 13.73
C GLY A 38 15.26 -8.18 13.46
N ASP A 39 15.80 -8.03 12.25
CA ASP A 39 17.12 -8.53 11.87
C ASP A 39 18.24 -7.48 12.08
N SER A 40 17.89 -6.26 12.49
CA SER A 40 18.88 -5.25 12.88
C SER A 40 19.61 -5.67 14.14
N ASP A 41 20.91 -5.40 14.24
CA ASP A 41 21.73 -5.61 15.46
C ASP A 41 21.27 -4.79 16.68
N THR A 42 20.20 -4.01 16.55
CA THR A 42 19.59 -3.21 17.61
C THR A 42 18.28 -3.84 18.07
N ASP A 43 18.08 -3.97 19.39
CA ASP A 43 16.78 -4.35 19.98
C ASP A 43 15.68 -3.26 19.83
N GLN A 44 15.98 -2.16 19.12
CA GLN A 44 15.08 -1.02 18.94
C GLN A 44 13.81 -1.38 18.15
N TYR A 45 13.94 -2.31 17.20
CA TYR A 45 12.86 -2.72 16.29
C TYR A 45 12.59 -4.21 16.46
N PRO A 46 11.69 -4.61 17.38
CA PRO A 46 11.28 -6.00 17.48
C PRO A 46 10.70 -6.52 16.15
N PRO A 47 10.75 -7.84 15.88
CA PRO A 47 10.27 -8.37 14.61
C PRO A 47 8.82 -7.99 14.32
N LEU A 48 8.58 -7.49 13.10
CA LEU A 48 7.21 -7.25 12.60
C LEU A 48 6.49 -8.57 12.33
N VAL A 49 7.22 -9.50 11.73
CA VAL A 49 6.77 -10.82 11.31
C VAL A 49 7.74 -11.89 11.78
N ARG A 50 7.28 -13.13 11.88
CA ARG A 50 8.13 -14.31 12.08
C ARG A 50 7.93 -15.30 10.94
N SER A 51 8.99 -15.97 10.53
CA SER A 51 8.89 -17.08 9.58
C SER A 51 8.54 -18.38 10.32
N ASP A 52 7.66 -19.19 9.75
CA ASP A 52 7.52 -20.60 10.09
C ASP A 52 8.57 -21.47 9.36
N ASP A 53 8.55 -22.78 9.63
CA ASP A 53 9.45 -23.77 9.04
C ASP A 53 9.29 -23.90 7.51
N ASP A 54 8.12 -23.51 6.97
CA ASP A 54 7.82 -23.50 5.53
C ASP A 54 8.20 -22.17 4.85
N GLY A 55 8.80 -21.23 5.59
CA GLY A 55 9.18 -19.91 5.08
C GLY A 55 8.00 -18.94 4.94
N ARG A 56 6.84 -19.23 5.54
CA ARG A 56 5.67 -18.35 5.55
C ARG A 56 5.80 -17.34 6.68
N LEU A 57 5.43 -16.10 6.39
CA LEU A 57 5.46 -15.03 7.38
C LEU A 57 4.15 -14.94 8.13
N HIS A 58 4.27 -14.80 9.44
CA HIS A 58 3.18 -14.65 10.41
C HIS A 58 3.32 -13.36 11.20
N TRP A 59 2.20 -12.80 11.65
CA TRP A 59 2.23 -11.64 12.55
C TRP A 59 2.98 -11.98 13.84
N ALA A 60 3.95 -11.15 14.24
CA ALA A 60 4.79 -11.47 15.40
C ALA A 60 4.15 -11.13 16.76
N GLY A 61 2.88 -10.71 16.79
CA GLY A 61 2.16 -10.37 18.03
C GLY A 61 2.64 -9.07 18.67
N ASN A 62 3.11 -8.12 17.86
CA ASN A 62 3.57 -6.80 18.28
C ASN A 62 2.47 -5.73 18.12
N GLU A 63 2.82 -4.49 18.45
CA GLU A 63 1.95 -3.32 18.38
C GLU A 63 2.07 -2.55 17.07
N TYR A 64 2.89 -2.95 16.09
CA TYR A 64 3.03 -2.17 14.85
C TYR A 64 1.69 -2.01 14.12
N ILE A 65 1.56 -0.91 13.37
CA ILE A 65 0.61 -0.83 12.27
C ILE A 65 1.39 -1.05 10.98
N LEU A 66 0.98 -2.00 10.14
CA LEU A 66 1.55 -2.23 8.82
C LEU A 66 0.62 -1.64 7.74
N ILE A 67 1.12 -0.67 6.99
CA ILE A 67 0.50 -0.12 5.78
C ILE A 67 1.12 -0.78 4.56
N VAL A 68 0.36 -1.63 3.88
CA VAL A 68 0.64 -2.18 2.56
C VAL A 68 0.02 -1.25 1.53
N ASN A 69 0.83 -0.36 0.96
CA ASN A 69 0.38 0.80 0.22
C ASN A 69 0.11 0.53 -1.28
N GLY A 70 -0.63 -0.53 -1.57
CA GLY A 70 -1.08 -0.86 -2.92
C GLY A 70 -0.04 -1.48 -3.84
N ASP A 71 -0.49 -1.81 -5.05
CA ASP A 71 0.24 -2.50 -6.10
C ASP A 71 0.87 -3.81 -5.58
N VAL A 72 0.06 -4.63 -4.92
CA VAL A 72 0.49 -5.95 -4.40
C VAL A 72 0.64 -6.95 -5.53
N VAL A 73 -0.16 -6.78 -6.57
CA VAL A 73 -0.26 -7.69 -7.72
C VAL A 73 0.45 -7.14 -8.96
N ASP A 74 0.53 -8.02 -9.97
CA ASP A 74 1.12 -7.82 -11.30
C ASP A 74 2.64 -7.63 -11.33
N ARG A 75 3.22 -7.73 -12.53
CA ARG A 75 4.66 -7.64 -12.86
C ARG A 75 5.49 -8.83 -12.42
N GLY A 76 5.50 -9.15 -11.14
CA GLY A 76 6.26 -10.27 -10.57
C GLY A 76 5.50 -11.60 -10.67
N PRO A 77 6.19 -12.71 -10.43
CA PRO A 77 5.66 -14.05 -10.70
C PRO A 77 4.65 -14.55 -9.65
N ALA A 78 4.58 -13.94 -8.47
CA ALA A 78 3.89 -14.48 -7.30
C ALA A 78 2.79 -13.54 -6.75
N SER A 79 1.96 -12.97 -7.63
CA SER A 79 0.90 -12.03 -7.24
C SER A 79 -0.11 -12.64 -6.26
N LYS A 80 -0.51 -13.90 -6.51
CA LYS A 80 -1.47 -14.62 -5.65
C LYS A 80 -0.90 -14.79 -4.24
N GLU A 81 0.35 -15.24 -4.15
CA GLU A 81 1.03 -15.50 -2.89
C GLU A 81 1.29 -14.20 -2.10
N CYS A 82 1.57 -13.08 -2.78
CA CYS A 82 1.65 -11.77 -2.13
C CYS A 82 0.30 -11.35 -1.55
N MET A 83 -0.81 -11.50 -2.27
CA MET A 83 -2.14 -11.21 -1.70
C MET A 83 -2.47 -12.14 -0.52
N GLU A 84 -2.18 -13.44 -0.64
CA GLU A 84 -2.39 -14.42 0.43
C GLU A 84 -1.57 -14.08 1.69
N LEU A 85 -0.34 -13.58 1.52
CA LEU A 85 0.49 -13.07 2.61
C LEU A 85 -0.19 -11.87 3.29
N VAL A 86 -0.61 -10.85 2.53
CA VAL A 86 -1.26 -9.65 3.09
C VAL A 86 -2.54 -10.02 3.84
N TRP A 87 -3.41 -10.84 3.24
CA TRP A 87 -4.64 -11.28 3.89
C TRP A 87 -4.39 -12.14 5.13
N ARG A 88 -3.31 -12.93 5.15
CA ARG A 88 -2.91 -13.68 6.35
C ARG A 88 -2.54 -12.73 7.48
N LEU A 89 -1.68 -11.75 7.21
CA LEU A 89 -1.30 -10.76 8.21
C LEU A 89 -2.52 -9.98 8.72
N GLN A 90 -3.47 -9.62 7.85
CA GLN A 90 -4.73 -9.00 8.27
C GLN A 90 -5.56 -9.88 9.23
N ARG A 91 -5.58 -11.20 9.03
CA ARG A 91 -6.31 -12.13 9.91
C ARG A 91 -5.61 -12.39 11.23
N GLU A 92 -4.28 -12.42 11.23
CA GLU A 92 -3.48 -12.77 12.41
C GLU A 92 -3.20 -11.58 13.33
N ALA A 93 -3.08 -10.37 12.77
CA ALA A 93 -2.88 -9.17 13.56
C ALA A 93 -4.17 -8.74 14.27
N PRO A 94 -4.06 -8.00 15.39
CA PRO A 94 -5.23 -7.35 15.98
C PRO A 94 -5.97 -6.46 14.95
N PRO A 95 -7.30 -6.34 15.03
CA PRO A 95 -8.07 -5.53 14.09
C PRO A 95 -7.51 -4.12 13.92
N GLY A 96 -7.43 -3.66 12.67
CA GLY A 96 -6.92 -2.33 12.32
C GLY A 96 -5.39 -2.22 12.24
N ARG A 97 -4.61 -3.25 12.61
CA ARG A 97 -3.13 -3.20 12.58
C ARG A 97 -2.54 -3.43 11.20
N VAL A 98 -3.21 -4.13 10.29
CA VAL A 98 -2.73 -4.30 8.91
C VAL A 98 -3.69 -3.63 7.94
N ARG A 99 -3.21 -2.57 7.29
CA ARG A 99 -3.95 -1.75 6.34
C ARG A 99 -3.46 -2.06 4.94
N TYR A 100 -4.36 -2.50 4.07
CA TYR A 100 -4.05 -2.74 2.67
C TYR A 100 -4.76 -1.66 1.84
N HIS A 101 -3.99 -0.88 1.08
CA HIS A 101 -4.51 0.16 0.22
C HIS A 101 -4.58 -0.29 -1.24
N LEU A 102 -5.48 0.30 -2.03
CA LEU A 102 -5.52 0.12 -3.47
C LEU A 102 -4.38 0.88 -4.16
N GLY A 103 -3.65 0.19 -5.02
CA GLY A 103 -2.87 0.81 -6.08
C GLY A 103 -3.62 0.84 -7.41
N ASN A 104 -2.98 1.35 -8.46
CA ASN A 104 -3.58 1.31 -9.80
C ASN A 104 -3.73 -0.12 -10.33
N HIS A 105 -2.92 -1.05 -9.84
CA HIS A 105 -3.03 -2.46 -10.21
C HIS A 105 -4.26 -3.13 -9.59
N GLU A 106 -4.60 -2.81 -8.33
CA GLU A 106 -5.88 -3.23 -7.77
C GLU A 106 -7.08 -2.53 -8.43
N LEU A 107 -6.93 -1.27 -8.89
CA LEU A 107 -8.00 -0.62 -9.66
C LEU A 107 -8.35 -1.36 -10.95
N ALA A 108 -7.43 -2.11 -11.55
CA ALA A 108 -7.75 -2.97 -12.70
C ALA A 108 -8.63 -4.17 -12.32
N ILE A 109 -8.60 -4.61 -11.05
CA ILE A 109 -9.54 -5.61 -10.52
C ILE A 109 -10.93 -4.98 -10.37
N LEU A 110 -11.03 -3.75 -9.84
CA LEU A 110 -12.32 -3.06 -9.67
C LEU A 110 -12.95 -2.66 -11.02
N LEU A 111 -12.13 -2.15 -11.93
CA LEU A 111 -12.55 -1.47 -13.15
C LEU A 111 -11.85 -2.03 -14.41
N PRO A 112 -11.96 -3.33 -14.71
CA PRO A 112 -11.21 -3.99 -15.79
C PRO A 112 -11.56 -3.51 -17.21
N SER A 113 -12.70 -2.84 -17.40
CA SER A 113 -13.07 -2.19 -18.68
C SER A 113 -12.49 -0.79 -18.84
N PHE A 114 -11.95 -0.22 -17.76
CA PHE A 114 -11.35 1.12 -17.73
C PHE A 114 -9.82 1.07 -17.61
N VAL A 115 -9.31 0.15 -16.79
CA VAL A 115 -7.87 -0.13 -16.62
C VAL A 115 -7.63 -1.58 -17.02
N HIS A 116 -6.84 -1.78 -18.08
CA HIS A 116 -6.63 -3.13 -18.61
C HIS A 116 -5.19 -3.34 -19.09
N TRP A 117 -4.50 -4.28 -18.47
CA TRP A 117 -3.24 -4.84 -18.96
C TRP A 117 -3.46 -6.30 -19.34
N PRO A 118 -3.33 -6.67 -20.63
CA PRO A 118 -3.51 -8.05 -21.05
C PRO A 118 -2.58 -9.01 -20.28
N GLN A 119 -3.13 -10.17 -19.87
CA GLN A 119 -2.40 -11.24 -19.20
C GLN A 119 -1.85 -10.90 -17.79
N ALA A 120 -2.16 -9.73 -17.26
CA ALA A 120 -1.84 -9.36 -15.89
C ALA A 120 -2.75 -10.10 -14.90
N TYR A 121 -2.25 -10.41 -13.71
CA TYR A 121 -3.03 -11.09 -12.66
C TYR A 121 -4.32 -10.32 -12.34
N SER A 122 -4.23 -8.99 -12.22
CA SER A 122 -5.37 -8.11 -11.92
C SER A 122 -6.52 -8.17 -12.96
N THR A 123 -6.25 -8.61 -14.19
CA THR A 123 -7.24 -8.68 -15.27
C THR A 123 -7.59 -10.11 -15.69
N THR A 124 -6.99 -11.12 -15.07
CA THR A 124 -7.22 -12.54 -15.36
C THR A 124 -7.90 -13.29 -14.23
N LEU A 125 -8.22 -12.63 -13.13
CA LEU A 125 -9.06 -13.18 -12.06
C LEU A 125 -10.38 -13.70 -12.61
N ASP A 126 -10.84 -14.82 -12.08
CA ASP A 126 -12.18 -15.29 -12.37
C ASP A 126 -13.25 -14.44 -11.67
N THR A 127 -14.52 -14.70 -11.99
CA THR A 127 -15.66 -13.93 -11.45
C THR A 127 -15.78 -14.05 -9.93
N ASP A 128 -15.41 -15.19 -9.35
CA ASP A 128 -15.53 -15.42 -7.91
C ASP A 128 -14.38 -14.76 -7.16
N GLU A 129 -13.15 -14.83 -7.70
CA GLU A 129 -11.98 -14.13 -7.19
C GLU A 129 -12.18 -12.60 -7.24
N GLN A 130 -12.68 -12.06 -8.36
CA GLN A 130 -12.99 -10.64 -8.48
C GLN A 130 -14.08 -10.20 -7.50
N ARG A 131 -15.16 -10.98 -7.36
CA ARG A 131 -16.23 -10.71 -6.39
C ARG A 131 -15.70 -10.76 -4.96
N ALA A 132 -14.84 -11.71 -4.63
CA ALA A 132 -14.22 -11.79 -3.31
C ALA A 132 -13.37 -10.55 -3.02
N PHE A 133 -12.58 -10.09 -3.98
CA PHE A 133 -11.80 -8.85 -3.84
C PHE A 133 -12.71 -7.63 -3.62
N LEU A 134 -13.75 -7.46 -4.45
CA LEU A 134 -14.73 -6.37 -4.31
C LEU A 134 -15.45 -6.39 -2.95
N THR A 135 -15.75 -7.58 -2.42
CA THR A 135 -16.36 -7.74 -1.09
C THR A 135 -15.43 -7.20 -0.01
N ARG A 136 -14.13 -7.53 -0.07
CA ARG A 136 -13.13 -6.98 0.88
C ARG A 136 -13.01 -5.46 0.79
N VAL A 137 -13.08 -4.89 -0.42
CA VAL A 137 -13.11 -3.42 -0.59
C VAL A 137 -14.37 -2.83 0.04
N ALA A 138 -15.54 -3.42 -0.22
CA ALA A 138 -16.82 -2.95 0.33
C ALA A 138 -16.89 -3.05 1.87
N GLU A 139 -16.24 -4.05 2.46
CA GLU A 139 -16.15 -4.26 3.91
C GLU A 139 -15.09 -3.36 4.59
N GLY A 140 -14.23 -2.69 3.82
CA GLY A 140 -13.17 -1.83 4.33
C GLY A 140 -11.87 -2.56 4.70
N ASP A 141 -11.75 -3.83 4.31
CA ASP A 141 -10.50 -4.61 4.42
C ASP A 141 -9.43 -4.13 3.42
N VAL A 142 -9.85 -3.53 2.32
CA VAL A 142 -8.98 -2.85 1.35
C VAL A 142 -9.42 -1.39 1.22
N THR A 143 -8.52 -0.46 1.51
CA THR A 143 -8.80 0.99 1.63
C THR A 143 -8.04 1.81 0.59
N VAL A 144 -8.12 3.14 0.65
CA VAL A 144 -7.33 4.05 -0.21
C VAL A 144 -6.24 4.74 0.59
N ALA A 145 -6.55 5.11 1.83
CA ALA A 145 -5.67 5.93 2.65
C ALA A 145 -5.76 5.63 4.15
N TYR A 146 -4.77 6.15 4.88
CA TYR A 146 -4.68 6.09 6.33
C TYR A 146 -3.96 7.33 6.87
N GLU A 147 -4.44 7.91 7.97
CA GLU A 147 -3.82 9.04 8.65
C GLU A 147 -2.88 8.54 9.77
N GLY A 148 -1.59 8.81 9.63
CA GLY A 148 -0.58 8.57 10.65
C GLY A 148 -0.49 9.69 11.66
N TYR A 149 0.71 9.89 12.23
CA TYR A 149 0.95 10.95 13.20
C TYR A 149 1.19 12.30 12.51
N GLU A 150 2.12 12.31 11.57
CA GLU A 150 2.49 13.46 10.75
C GLU A 150 2.05 13.26 9.30
N TYR A 151 2.07 12.03 8.80
CA TYR A 151 1.87 11.74 7.38
C TYR A 151 0.51 11.08 7.08
N THR A 152 -0.09 11.47 5.95
CA THR A 152 -1.17 10.67 5.34
C THR A 152 -0.59 9.68 4.34
N TYR A 153 -0.98 8.41 4.47
CA TYR A 153 -0.56 7.33 3.59
C TYR A 153 -1.58 7.13 2.48
N SER A 154 -1.14 7.12 1.23
CA SER A 154 -1.93 6.70 0.07
C SER A 154 -1.01 6.20 -1.03
N HIS A 155 -1.55 5.44 -1.98
CA HIS A 155 -0.71 4.78 -2.99
C HIS A 155 0.14 5.78 -3.79
N ALA A 156 -0.45 6.84 -4.33
CA ALA A 156 0.25 7.78 -5.19
C ALA A 156 0.30 9.23 -4.65
N GLY A 157 -0.51 9.55 -3.64
CA GLY A 157 -0.62 10.91 -3.08
C GLY A 157 -1.31 11.90 -4.00
N ARG A 158 -1.40 13.16 -3.53
CA ARG A 158 -1.92 14.31 -4.30
C ARG A 158 -1.44 15.65 -3.74
N ASN A 159 -1.71 16.74 -4.46
CA ASN A 159 -1.29 18.08 -4.06
C ASN A 159 -2.25 18.80 -3.11
N GLU A 160 -3.54 18.45 -3.10
CA GLU A 160 -4.53 18.99 -2.17
C GLU A 160 -4.72 18.11 -0.94
N ALA A 161 -5.14 18.70 0.19
CA ALA A 161 -5.52 17.93 1.38
C ALA A 161 -6.74 17.04 1.09
N PHE A 162 -6.79 15.89 1.76
CA PHE A 162 -7.88 14.94 1.72
C PHE A 162 -7.93 14.14 3.02
N GLU A 163 -9.13 13.73 3.41
CA GLU A 163 -9.33 12.94 4.62
C GLU A 163 -9.39 11.45 4.25
N ALA A 164 -8.68 10.61 5.00
CA ALA A 164 -8.63 9.17 4.77
C ALA A 164 -10.03 8.54 4.92
N ALA A 165 -10.81 9.01 5.90
CA ALA A 165 -12.17 8.53 6.12
C ALA A 165 -13.07 8.73 4.88
N ASP A 166 -12.97 9.89 4.24
CA ASP A 166 -13.82 10.25 3.10
C ASP A 166 -13.49 9.42 1.85
N VAL A 167 -12.22 9.26 1.53
CA VAL A 167 -11.79 8.47 0.35
C VAL A 167 -12.01 6.97 0.57
N ASN A 168 -11.91 6.50 1.82
CA ASN A 168 -12.23 5.11 2.16
C ASN A 168 -13.74 4.83 2.06
N ALA A 169 -14.59 5.75 2.50
CA ALA A 169 -16.04 5.63 2.34
C ALA A 169 -16.46 5.65 0.85
N GLN A 170 -15.82 6.51 0.04
CA GLN A 170 -16.06 6.57 -1.40
C GLN A 170 -15.76 5.25 -2.10
N ILE A 171 -14.62 4.60 -1.80
CA ILE A 171 -14.27 3.34 -2.46
C ILE A 171 -15.13 2.17 -2.00
N GLN A 172 -15.54 2.15 -0.74
CA GLN A 172 -16.49 1.15 -0.21
C GLN A 172 -17.84 1.25 -0.93
N ALA A 173 -18.33 2.48 -1.14
CA ALA A 173 -19.55 2.72 -1.91
C ALA A 173 -19.41 2.29 -3.37
N ALA A 174 -18.26 2.59 -4.01
CA ALA A 174 -17.97 2.14 -5.37
C ALA A 174 -17.98 0.62 -5.50
N ALA A 175 -17.32 -0.10 -4.58
CA ALA A 175 -17.29 -1.56 -4.58
C ALA A 175 -18.68 -2.16 -4.33
N SER A 176 -19.46 -1.60 -3.39
CA SER A 176 -20.83 -2.03 -3.10
C SER A 176 -21.74 -1.87 -4.32
N GLU A 177 -21.58 -0.78 -5.07
CA GLU A 177 -22.31 -0.56 -6.32
C GLU A 177 -21.91 -1.58 -7.39
N LEU A 178 -20.62 -1.85 -7.58
CA LEU A 178 -20.15 -2.85 -8.55
C LEU A 178 -20.65 -4.27 -8.22
N LEU A 179 -20.77 -4.61 -6.92
CA LEU A 179 -21.33 -5.88 -6.46
C LEU A 179 -22.84 -5.99 -6.74
N THR A 180 -23.57 -4.88 -6.63
CA THR A 180 -25.03 -4.83 -6.77
C THR A 180 -25.48 -4.70 -8.23
N ASP A 181 -24.90 -3.73 -8.94
CA ASP A 181 -25.31 -3.34 -10.29
C ASP A 181 -24.54 -4.10 -11.37
N GLY A 182 -23.44 -4.76 -10.99
CA GLY A 182 -22.58 -5.55 -11.86
C GLY A 182 -21.49 -4.74 -12.57
N LEU A 183 -20.71 -5.43 -13.41
CA LEU A 183 -19.46 -4.93 -13.99
C LEU A 183 -19.62 -4.45 -15.44
N SER A 184 -20.77 -3.92 -15.84
CA SER A 184 -20.93 -3.41 -17.20
C SER A 184 -20.00 -2.21 -17.45
N GLN A 185 -19.57 -2.01 -18.70
CA GLN A 185 -18.67 -0.90 -19.06
C GLN A 185 -19.25 0.48 -18.71
N SER A 186 -20.57 0.67 -18.82
CA SER A 186 -21.25 1.92 -18.46
C SER A 186 -21.20 2.20 -16.96
N ILE A 187 -21.37 1.18 -16.12
CA ILE A 187 -21.24 1.29 -14.67
C ILE A 187 -19.80 1.64 -14.30
N GLN A 188 -18.83 0.89 -14.81
CA GLN A 188 -17.42 1.14 -14.50
C GLN A 188 -16.97 2.54 -14.91
N LYS A 189 -17.44 3.05 -16.07
CA LYS A 189 -17.17 4.43 -16.51
C LYS A 189 -17.79 5.47 -15.58
N ARG A 190 -19.01 5.22 -15.10
CA ARG A 190 -19.70 6.08 -14.11
C ARG A 190 -18.95 6.09 -12.78
N ILE A 191 -18.55 4.91 -12.26
CA ILE A 191 -17.73 4.78 -11.06
C ILE A 191 -16.43 5.58 -11.20
N ALA A 192 -15.67 5.37 -12.28
CA ALA A 192 -14.42 6.10 -12.53
C ALA A 192 -14.62 7.63 -12.55
N SER A 193 -15.76 8.11 -13.04
CA SER A 193 -16.09 9.54 -13.09
C SER A 193 -16.54 10.08 -11.73
N ASN A 194 -17.38 9.36 -10.99
CA ASN A 194 -17.92 9.79 -9.70
C ASN A 194 -16.86 9.80 -8.61
N TYR A 195 -15.88 8.91 -8.69
CA TYR A 195 -14.80 8.75 -7.71
C TYR A 195 -13.45 9.18 -8.29
N ALA A 196 -13.46 10.28 -9.07
CA ALA A 196 -12.28 10.79 -9.77
C ALA A 196 -11.09 11.08 -8.85
N THR A 197 -11.33 11.54 -7.62
CA THR A 197 -10.27 11.72 -6.60
C THR A 197 -9.36 10.50 -6.45
N ILE A 198 -9.92 9.30 -6.60
CA ILE A 198 -9.19 8.03 -6.48
C ILE A 198 -8.77 7.52 -7.86
N CYS A 199 -9.73 7.45 -8.78
CA CYS A 199 -9.61 6.69 -10.03
C CYS A 199 -9.13 7.50 -11.23
N GLN A 200 -9.04 8.82 -11.14
CA GLN A 200 -8.75 9.67 -12.29
C GLN A 200 -7.38 9.34 -12.89
N LEU A 201 -7.39 9.05 -14.19
CA LEU A 201 -6.16 8.92 -14.97
C LEU A 201 -5.61 10.31 -15.27
N GLY A 202 -4.29 10.43 -15.30
CA GLY A 202 -3.60 11.59 -15.84
C GLY A 202 -3.83 11.75 -17.33
N ARG A 203 -3.37 12.89 -17.87
CA ARG A 203 -3.45 13.17 -19.31
C ARG A 203 -2.84 12.01 -20.11
N ASN A 204 -3.52 11.60 -21.17
CA ASN A 204 -3.20 10.44 -22.01
C ASN A 204 -3.53 9.05 -21.42
N GLY A 205 -4.31 8.98 -20.33
CA GLY A 205 -4.86 7.71 -19.84
C GLY A 205 -3.91 6.88 -18.98
N GLY A 206 -3.00 7.54 -18.25
CA GLY A 206 -2.03 6.88 -17.37
C GLY A 206 -1.67 7.75 -16.17
N ARG A 207 -0.38 7.82 -15.82
CA ARG A 207 0.10 8.71 -14.76
C ARG A 207 0.09 10.17 -15.21
N GLY A 208 -0.04 11.12 -14.29
CA GLY A 208 0.09 12.54 -14.61
C GLY A 208 -0.26 13.50 -13.48
N ALA A 209 -0.08 14.81 -13.71
CA ALA A 209 -0.31 15.86 -12.71
C ALA A 209 -1.78 16.02 -12.29
N ASP A 210 -2.71 15.66 -13.17
CA ASP A 210 -4.15 15.72 -12.91
C ASP A 210 -4.70 14.36 -12.43
N ALA A 211 -3.83 13.40 -12.07
CA ALA A 211 -4.25 12.04 -11.74
C ALA A 211 -4.71 11.90 -10.28
N GLY A 212 -5.56 10.91 -10.02
CA GLY A 212 -6.07 10.61 -8.69
C GLY A 212 -5.07 9.87 -7.79
N LEU A 213 -5.51 9.54 -6.58
CA LEU A 213 -4.70 8.94 -5.51
C LEU A 213 -4.07 7.58 -5.84
N CYS A 214 -4.51 6.90 -6.90
CA CYS A 214 -3.88 5.67 -7.38
C CYS A 214 -2.94 5.88 -8.58
N TRP A 215 -2.88 7.07 -9.18
CA TRP A 215 -2.23 7.30 -10.48
C TRP A 215 -1.26 8.49 -10.52
N MET A 216 -1.25 9.35 -9.51
CA MET A 216 -0.34 10.49 -9.42
C MET A 216 1.13 10.04 -9.58
N ASP A 217 1.87 10.68 -10.50
CA ASP A 217 3.31 10.45 -10.54
C ASP A 217 3.99 11.33 -9.50
N PHE A 218 4.89 10.76 -8.69
CA PHE A 218 5.65 11.50 -7.70
C PHE A 218 6.39 12.73 -8.26
N THR A 219 6.76 12.72 -9.55
CA THR A 219 7.37 13.89 -10.20
C THR A 219 6.46 15.12 -10.18
N HIS A 220 5.14 14.94 -10.15
CA HIS A 220 4.11 15.98 -10.13
C HIS A 220 3.61 16.35 -8.73
N LEU A 221 4.05 15.66 -7.67
CA LEU A 221 3.78 16.08 -6.30
C LEU A 221 4.62 17.30 -5.95
N GLU A 222 3.99 18.37 -5.51
CA GLU A 222 4.67 19.60 -5.17
C GLU A 222 5.37 19.49 -3.81
N PRO A 223 6.53 20.12 -3.60
CA PRO A 223 7.20 20.12 -2.30
C PRO A 223 6.33 20.67 -1.15
N SER A 224 5.38 21.54 -1.48
CA SER A 224 4.43 22.16 -0.54
C SER A 224 3.13 21.36 -0.37
N ALA A 225 2.98 20.19 -1.01
CA ALA A 225 1.84 19.32 -0.77
C ALA A 225 1.72 18.98 0.73
N PRO A 226 0.54 18.59 1.22
CA PRO A 226 0.38 18.10 2.58
C PRO A 226 1.35 16.92 2.88
N PRO A 227 1.81 16.76 4.13
CA PRO A 227 2.69 15.65 4.50
C PRO A 227 2.10 14.29 4.15
N GLN A 228 2.81 13.54 3.30
CA GLN A 228 2.34 12.27 2.78
C GLN A 228 3.46 11.25 2.63
N ILE A 229 3.14 9.98 2.90
CA ILE A 229 4.00 8.86 2.52
C ILE A 229 3.32 8.11 1.38
N VAL A 230 4.05 7.98 0.27
CA VAL A 230 3.50 7.47 -0.99
C VAL A 230 4.35 6.34 -1.59
N GLY A 231 3.74 5.62 -2.52
CA GLY A 231 4.28 4.54 -3.30
C GLY A 231 4.43 4.91 -4.79
N HIS A 232 4.07 3.96 -5.66
CA HIS A 232 3.80 4.10 -7.10
C HIS A 232 5.00 4.45 -8.01
N SER A 233 5.79 5.45 -7.66
CA SER A 233 6.98 5.86 -8.42
C SER A 233 8.23 5.22 -7.83
N LYS A 234 8.69 4.13 -8.46
CA LYS A 234 9.86 3.35 -8.01
C LYS A 234 11.10 4.20 -7.72
N ARG A 235 11.77 3.90 -6.61
CA ARG A 235 13.02 4.52 -6.16
C ARG A 235 14.02 3.45 -5.72
N VAL A 236 15.32 3.71 -5.89
CA VAL A 236 16.37 2.82 -5.37
C VAL A 236 16.54 2.92 -3.85
N LYS A 237 16.14 4.05 -3.27
CA LYS A 237 16.10 4.33 -1.84
C LYS A 237 14.94 5.30 -1.58
N PRO A 238 14.45 5.44 -0.34
CA PRO A 238 13.41 6.42 -0.06
C PRO A 238 13.84 7.83 -0.46
N VAL A 239 12.90 8.63 -0.96
CA VAL A 239 13.16 9.99 -1.44
C VAL A 239 12.13 10.95 -0.87
N ARG A 240 12.61 11.99 -0.19
CA ARG A 240 11.83 13.15 0.24
C ARG A 240 11.81 14.24 -0.83
N LYS A 241 10.62 14.80 -1.09
CA LYS A 241 10.39 16.00 -1.91
C LYS A 241 9.51 16.94 -1.09
N GLY A 242 10.16 17.86 -0.38
CA GLY A 242 9.47 18.72 0.59
C GLY A 242 8.78 17.90 1.67
N ASN A 243 7.46 18.02 1.77
CA ASN A 243 6.66 17.31 2.77
C ASN A 243 6.30 15.86 2.38
N VAL A 244 6.57 15.44 1.14
CA VAL A 244 6.18 14.12 0.65
C VAL A 244 7.38 13.18 0.62
N VAL A 245 7.21 11.95 1.11
CA VAL A 245 8.22 10.90 1.07
C VAL A 245 7.73 9.72 0.24
N CYS A 246 8.53 9.28 -0.73
CA CYS A 246 8.25 8.06 -1.49
C CYS A 246 9.05 6.88 -0.94
N GLY A 247 8.35 5.84 -0.46
CA GLY A 247 8.90 4.61 0.10
C GLY A 247 8.92 3.40 -0.84
N ASN A 248 8.58 3.58 -2.13
CA ASN A 248 8.53 2.49 -3.11
C ASN A 248 9.94 2.04 -3.55
N VAL A 249 10.51 1.07 -2.83
CA VAL A 249 11.90 0.63 -3.04
C VAL A 249 12.09 -0.81 -3.47
N ILE A 250 11.03 -1.64 -3.52
CA ILE A 250 11.16 -3.06 -3.89
C ILE A 250 11.54 -3.19 -5.36
N ARG A 251 10.67 -2.69 -6.26
CA ARG A 251 10.80 -2.97 -7.69
C ARG A 251 12.04 -2.37 -8.34
N ALA A 252 12.55 -1.24 -7.84
CA ALA A 252 13.79 -0.66 -8.37
C ALA A 252 15.03 -1.49 -8.02
N ASN A 253 14.96 -2.28 -6.93
CA ASN A 253 16.07 -3.06 -6.41
C ASN A 253 15.94 -4.57 -6.68
N ASN A 254 14.79 -5.08 -7.14
CA ASN A 254 14.55 -6.52 -7.40
C ASN A 254 15.61 -7.23 -8.27
N ALA A 255 16.37 -6.50 -9.11
CA ALA A 255 17.42 -7.08 -9.95
C ALA A 255 18.81 -7.09 -9.30
N THR A 256 18.95 -6.61 -8.07
CA THR A 256 20.21 -6.48 -7.32
C THR A 256 20.04 -7.03 -5.91
N PRO A 257 21.09 -7.61 -5.29
CA PRO A 257 21.02 -7.98 -3.88
C PRO A 257 20.83 -6.75 -2.99
N GLY A 258 19.79 -6.77 -2.15
CA GLY A 258 19.47 -5.72 -1.18
C GLY A 258 18.85 -4.45 -1.78
N GLY A 259 18.47 -3.54 -0.88
CA GLY A 259 17.86 -2.25 -1.19
C GLY A 259 16.34 -2.20 -0.96
N GLU A 260 15.67 -3.35 -1.00
CA GLU A 260 14.29 -3.51 -0.53
C GLU A 260 14.17 -3.25 0.98
N GLY A 261 13.00 -2.80 1.42
CA GLY A 261 12.79 -2.45 2.82
C GLY A 261 11.49 -1.71 3.05
N VAL A 262 11.42 -1.07 4.22
CA VAL A 262 10.24 -0.37 4.73
C VAL A 262 10.60 1.04 5.19
N LEU A 263 9.58 1.87 5.35
CA LEU A 263 9.63 3.08 6.17
C LEU A 263 8.92 2.84 7.49
N ILE A 264 9.40 3.48 8.56
CA ILE A 264 8.79 3.46 9.88
C ILE A 264 8.57 4.90 10.32
N GLU A 265 7.32 5.27 10.55
CA GLU A 265 6.95 6.50 11.22
C GLU A 265 6.95 6.27 12.73
N GLU A 266 7.79 7.05 13.41
CA GLU A 266 7.90 7.01 14.86
C GLU A 266 6.80 7.85 15.52
N PRO A 267 6.23 7.39 16.64
CA PRO A 267 5.25 8.17 17.39
C PRO A 267 5.87 9.47 17.95
N ASN A 268 5.00 10.44 18.27
CA ASN A 268 5.36 11.71 18.90
C ASN A 268 6.30 12.61 18.08
N GLY A 269 6.33 12.46 16.76
CA GLY A 269 7.12 13.32 15.88
C GLY A 269 8.63 13.02 15.88
N ASN A 270 9.02 11.79 16.21
CA ASN A 270 10.41 11.36 16.25
C ASN A 270 10.99 10.97 14.87
N GLY A 271 10.39 11.47 13.79
CA GLY A 271 10.89 11.33 12.43
C GLY A 271 10.48 10.04 11.69
N LEU A 272 11.11 9.85 10.53
CA LEU A 272 10.93 8.70 9.65
C LEU A 272 12.22 7.91 9.53
N THR A 273 12.16 6.61 9.76
CA THR A 273 13.29 5.69 9.65
C THR A 273 13.09 4.73 8.48
N ALA A 274 14.08 4.59 7.61
CA ALA A 274 14.13 3.52 6.63
C ALA A 274 14.91 2.33 7.18
N ILE A 275 14.31 1.14 7.11
CA ILE A 275 14.99 -0.14 7.36
C ILE A 275 15.05 -0.90 6.04
N ARG A 276 16.26 -1.16 5.54
CA ARG A 276 16.47 -1.81 4.24
C ARG A 276 17.50 -2.91 4.35
N ARG A 277 17.40 -3.91 3.47
CA ARG A 277 18.44 -4.94 3.33
C ARG A 277 19.69 -4.36 2.68
N SER A 278 20.85 -4.75 3.17
CA SER A 278 22.12 -4.56 2.48
C SER A 278 22.39 -5.71 1.51
N PRO A 279 23.32 -5.55 0.56
CA PRO A 279 23.69 -6.61 -0.40
C PRO A 279 24.29 -7.89 0.23
N ASP A 280 24.70 -7.84 1.49
CA ASP A 280 25.27 -8.94 2.28
C ASP A 280 24.27 -9.52 3.32
N ASP A 281 22.97 -9.39 3.05
CA ASP A 281 21.83 -9.81 3.89
C ASP A 281 21.72 -9.11 5.26
N GLY A 282 22.61 -8.17 5.57
CA GLY A 282 22.51 -7.28 6.72
C GLY A 282 21.37 -6.27 6.62
N VAL A 283 21.28 -5.39 7.63
CA VAL A 283 20.25 -4.36 7.73
C VAL A 283 20.87 -2.97 7.79
N LEU A 284 20.40 -2.08 6.92
CA LEU A 284 20.72 -0.67 6.88
C LEU A 284 19.57 0.13 7.50
N VAL A 285 19.85 0.80 8.61
CA VAL A 285 18.94 1.75 9.25
C VAL A 285 19.33 3.17 8.86
N THR A 286 18.38 3.95 8.37
CA THR A 286 18.59 5.37 8.01
C THR A 286 17.50 6.20 8.67
N GLU A 287 17.88 7.01 9.66
CA GLU A 287 16.99 7.94 10.34
C GLU A 287 16.81 9.23 9.52
N ASP A 288 15.75 10.00 9.82
CA ASP A 288 15.43 11.31 9.22
C ASP A 288 15.39 11.31 7.68
N VAL A 289 14.69 10.31 7.12
CA VAL A 289 14.46 10.14 5.67
C VAL A 289 13.68 11.29 5.07
#